data_AF-A0A6C0IQH5-F1
#
_entry.id   AF-A0A6C0IQH5-F1
#
_cell.length_a   1.000
_cell.length_b   1.000
_cell.length_c   1.000
_cell.angle_alpha   90.00
_cell.angle_beta   90.00
_cell.angle_gamma   90.00
#
_symmetry.space_group_name_H-M   'P 1'
#
loop_
_entity.id
_entity.type
_entity.pdbx_description
1 polymer ?
#
loop_
_entity_poly.entity_id
_entity_poly.type
_entity_poly.pdbx_seq_one_letter_code
_entity_poly.pdbx_strand_id
1 'polypeptide(L)'
;MTKDKIMYYSKYCKNSDRIIKILSRSVVKDYIHFLPIDKRTQNDKGKIEILLDSGESVLLPNSISRVPALLLMHQGNRVLFGDEIITFFREDFDKERKSASITKNDDEPLAYSFHGEMGTAMSDNYSYLDQSSDDMGVKGEGGLRQMHSFVKLNNKIKIDTPPEDYVKEKMDENAIKQYQASRNAAAPPPKIPEEKNFSFNQ
;
A
#
# COMPACT_ATOMS: atom_id res chain seq x y z
N MET A 1 18.82 -13.68 -15.48
CA MET A 1 18.35 -12.44 -16.14
C MET A 1 19.39 -12.04 -17.15
N THR A 2 19.02 -11.93 -18.41
CA THR A 2 19.89 -11.36 -19.46
C THR A 2 19.88 -9.84 -19.31
N LYS A 3 21.02 -9.22 -19.60
CA LYS A 3 21.17 -7.77 -19.57
C LYS A 3 20.88 -7.22 -20.95
N ASP A 4 19.76 -6.53 -21.08
CA ASP A 4 19.17 -6.18 -22.36
C ASP A 4 19.37 -4.69 -22.73
N LYS A 5 19.98 -3.91 -21.83
CA LYS A 5 20.21 -2.46 -21.98
C LYS A 5 21.67 -2.14 -21.73
N ILE A 6 22.25 -1.23 -22.52
CA ILE A 6 23.64 -0.78 -22.37
C ILE A 6 23.64 0.70 -22.02
N MET A 7 24.20 1.04 -20.87
CA MET A 7 24.35 2.39 -20.38
C MET A 7 25.79 2.87 -20.60
N TYR A 8 25.95 3.87 -21.44
CA TYR A 8 27.22 4.54 -21.70
C TYR A 8 27.36 5.72 -20.74
N TYR A 9 28.47 5.74 -20.01
CA TYR A 9 28.75 6.78 -19.03
C TYR A 9 30.22 7.23 -19.07
N SER A 10 30.50 8.35 -18.41
CA SER A 10 31.85 8.89 -18.25
C SER A 10 32.04 9.28 -16.80
N LYS A 11 33.21 8.96 -16.22
CA LYS A 11 33.56 9.25 -14.82
C LYS A 11 33.75 10.75 -14.56
N TYR A 12 33.96 11.56 -15.59
CA TYR A 12 34.21 13.00 -15.47
C TYR A 12 32.94 13.85 -15.59
N CYS A 13 31.77 13.22 -15.81
CA CYS A 13 30.51 13.93 -16.00
C CYS A 13 29.63 13.86 -14.74
N LYS A 14 29.33 15.02 -14.15
CA LYS A 14 28.46 15.13 -12.96
C LYS A 14 27.05 14.57 -13.18
N ASN A 15 26.50 14.72 -14.38
CA ASN A 15 25.17 14.19 -14.71
C ASN A 15 25.17 12.67 -14.78
N SER A 16 26.21 12.06 -15.34
CA SER A 16 26.40 10.61 -15.34
C SER A 16 26.48 10.06 -13.92
N ASP A 17 27.29 10.67 -13.06
CA ASP A 17 27.41 10.26 -11.65
C ASP A 17 26.06 10.28 -10.92
N ARG A 18 25.25 11.31 -11.14
CA ARG A 18 23.91 11.41 -10.54
C ARG A 18 23.03 10.24 -10.97
N ILE A 19 22.97 9.95 -12.28
CA ILE A 19 22.12 8.89 -12.83
C ILE A 19 22.61 7.50 -12.38
N ILE A 20 23.93 7.27 -12.40
CA ILE A 20 24.52 5.99 -11.96
C ILE A 20 24.17 5.72 -10.50
N LYS A 21 24.30 6.71 -9.61
CA LYS A 21 23.95 6.56 -8.18
C LYS A 21 22.50 6.18 -7.96
N ILE A 22 21.59 6.66 -8.80
CA ILE A 22 20.16 6.31 -8.74
C ILE A 22 19.97 4.86 -9.22
N LEU A 23 20.48 4.54 -10.42
CA LEU A 23 20.32 3.23 -11.04
C LEU A 23 21.02 2.11 -10.25
N SER A 24 22.14 2.39 -9.57
CA SER A 24 22.89 1.40 -8.80
C SER A 24 22.16 0.95 -7.53
N ARG A 25 21.26 1.77 -7.00
CA ARG A 25 20.51 1.48 -5.76
C ARG A 25 19.27 0.61 -6.02
N SER A 26 18.71 0.71 -7.22
CA SER A 26 17.51 0.01 -7.64
C SER A 26 17.78 -1.37 -8.22
N VAL A 27 16.71 -2.16 -8.36
CA VAL A 27 16.76 -3.50 -8.99
C VAL A 27 17.11 -3.41 -10.49
N VAL A 28 16.92 -2.25 -11.14
CA VAL A 28 17.18 -2.11 -12.58
C VAL A 28 18.65 -2.27 -12.96
N LYS A 29 19.58 -2.24 -12.00
CA LYS A 29 21.02 -2.50 -12.24
C LYS A 29 21.26 -3.86 -12.89
N ASP A 30 20.41 -4.85 -12.59
CA ASP A 30 20.60 -6.23 -13.03
C ASP A 30 20.28 -6.40 -14.52
N TYR A 31 19.51 -5.48 -15.10
CA TYR A 31 19.16 -5.45 -16.53
C TYR A 31 20.09 -4.58 -17.38
N ILE A 32 21.03 -3.86 -16.76
CA ILE A 32 21.86 -2.84 -17.42
C ILE A 32 23.34 -3.25 -17.43
N HIS A 33 23.97 -3.14 -18.60
CA HIS A 33 25.41 -3.14 -18.76
C HIS A 33 25.95 -1.72 -18.65
N PHE A 34 26.85 -1.47 -17.69
CA PHE A 34 27.48 -0.16 -17.52
C PHE A 34 28.83 -0.14 -18.26
N LEU A 35 28.94 0.70 -19.29
CA LEU A 35 30.14 0.83 -20.12
C LEU A 35 30.75 2.24 -19.98
N PRO A 36 31.94 2.38 -19.38
CA PRO A 36 32.64 3.65 -19.32
C PRO A 36 33.25 3.99 -20.69
N ILE A 37 33.06 5.21 -21.18
CA ILE A 37 33.58 5.67 -22.49
C ILE A 37 34.86 6.52 -22.38
N ASP A 38 35.48 6.59 -21.20
CA ASP A 38 36.61 7.48 -20.94
C ASP A 38 37.88 7.09 -21.72
N LYS A 39 38.10 5.79 -21.93
CA LYS A 39 39.21 5.25 -22.72
C LYS A 39 38.72 4.97 -24.15
N ARG A 40 38.94 5.93 -25.05
CA ARG A 40 38.56 5.82 -26.46
C ARG A 40 39.78 5.86 -27.38
N THR A 41 39.82 4.95 -28.33
CA THR A 41 40.83 4.87 -29.40
C THR A 41 40.15 5.05 -30.75
N GLN A 42 40.88 5.58 -31.72
CA GLN A 42 40.37 5.69 -33.09
C GLN A 42 41.02 4.60 -33.93
N ASN A 43 40.19 3.80 -34.61
CA ASN A 43 40.69 2.81 -35.54
C ASN A 43 41.15 3.44 -36.84
N ASP A 44 41.91 2.68 -37.63
CA ASP A 44 42.35 3.01 -38.99
C ASP A 44 41.19 3.42 -39.92
N LYS A 45 39.97 2.97 -39.62
CA LYS A 45 38.72 3.30 -40.35
C LYS A 45 38.01 4.56 -39.85
N GLY A 46 38.62 5.32 -38.93
CA GLY A 46 38.09 6.56 -38.36
C GLY A 46 36.97 6.39 -37.34
N LYS A 47 36.54 5.16 -37.04
CA LYS A 47 35.52 4.85 -36.02
C LYS A 47 36.14 4.82 -34.63
N ILE A 48 35.37 5.22 -33.62
CA ILE A 48 35.80 5.27 -32.22
C ILE A 48 35.52 3.91 -31.57
N GLU A 49 36.56 3.31 -30.99
CA GLU A 49 36.49 2.13 -30.13
C GLU A 49 36.71 2.52 -28.68
N ILE A 50 36.04 1.81 -27.77
CA ILE A 50 36.19 1.92 -26.33
C ILE A 50 37.07 0.77 -25.86
N LEU A 51 38.15 1.09 -25.15
CA LEU A 51 39.00 0.09 -24.52
C LEU A 51 38.44 -0.23 -23.13
N LEU A 52 37.95 -1.46 -22.96
CA LEU A 52 37.53 -1.98 -21.66
C LEU A 52 38.75 -2.24 -20.77
N ASP A 53 38.54 -2.23 -19.45
CA ASP A 53 39.61 -2.55 -18.49
C ASP A 53 40.06 -4.03 -18.60
N SER A 54 39.26 -4.89 -19.22
CA SER A 54 39.63 -6.27 -19.57
C SER A 54 40.62 -6.37 -20.74
N GLY A 55 40.88 -5.27 -21.47
CA GLY A 55 41.71 -5.24 -22.68
C GLY A 55 40.94 -5.54 -23.97
N GLU A 56 39.64 -5.84 -23.88
CA GLU A 56 38.76 -5.97 -25.05
C GLU A 56 38.37 -4.59 -25.60
N SER A 57 38.24 -4.46 -26.92
CA SER A 57 37.75 -3.23 -27.55
C SER A 57 36.31 -3.40 -28.05
N VAL A 58 35.47 -2.41 -27.75
CA VAL A 58 34.06 -2.36 -28.16
C VAL A 58 33.82 -1.15 -29.05
N LEU A 59 33.21 -1.35 -30.21
CA LEU A 59 32.86 -0.26 -31.13
C LEU A 59 31.78 0.64 -30.52
N LEU A 60 32.05 1.95 -30.43
CA LEU A 60 31.05 2.93 -30.04
C LEU A 60 30.10 3.20 -31.23
N PRO A 61 28.77 3.03 -31.06
CA PRO A 61 27.81 3.41 -32.10
C PRO A 61 27.79 4.94 -32.31
N ASN A 62 27.77 5.38 -33.58
CA ASN A 62 27.69 6.81 -33.94
C ASN A 62 26.41 7.50 -33.43
N SER A 63 25.39 6.73 -33.04
CA SER A 63 24.14 7.23 -32.44
C SER A 63 24.38 7.93 -31.09
N ILE A 64 25.53 7.68 -30.45
CA ILE A 64 25.86 8.19 -29.12
C ILE A 64 26.76 9.41 -29.27
N SER A 65 26.15 10.60 -29.31
CA SER A 65 26.87 11.88 -29.38
C SER A 65 27.16 12.48 -28.00
N ARG A 66 26.41 12.07 -26.97
CA ARG A 66 26.41 12.66 -25.63
C ARG A 66 26.31 11.59 -24.56
N VAL A 67 26.73 11.93 -23.35
CA VAL A 67 26.71 11.06 -22.17
C VAL A 67 26.15 11.85 -20.99
N PRO A 68 25.30 11.28 -20.11
CA PRO A 68 24.86 9.88 -20.01
C PRO A 68 23.87 9.44 -21.10
N ALA A 69 24.06 8.24 -21.67
CA ALA A 69 23.19 7.68 -22.71
C ALA A 69 22.85 6.20 -22.47
N LEU A 70 21.57 5.85 -22.61
CA LEU A 70 21.07 4.48 -22.52
C LEU A 70 20.68 3.97 -23.89
N LEU A 71 21.32 2.88 -24.34
CA LEU A 71 20.98 2.16 -25.56
C LEU A 71 20.07 0.97 -25.24
N LEU A 72 18.92 0.94 -25.90
CA LEU A 72 17.90 -0.09 -25.76
C LEU A 72 17.96 -1.05 -26.95
N MET A 73 18.60 -2.22 -26.75
CA MET A 73 18.84 -3.16 -27.86
C MET A 73 17.53 -3.73 -28.45
N HIS A 74 16.58 -4.10 -27.58
CA HIS A 74 15.30 -4.69 -28.00
C HIS A 74 14.24 -3.69 -28.48
N GLN A 75 14.48 -2.37 -28.31
CA GLN A 75 13.54 -1.32 -28.73
C GLN A 75 14.08 -0.57 -29.94
N GLY A 76 14.49 -1.31 -30.98
CA GLY A 76 14.96 -0.75 -32.24
C GLY A 76 16.25 0.07 -32.13
N ASN A 77 17.15 -0.28 -31.20
CA ASN A 77 18.38 0.45 -30.94
C ASN A 77 18.16 1.94 -30.60
N ARG A 78 17.03 2.25 -29.96
CA ARG A 78 16.74 3.61 -29.48
C ARG A 78 17.76 4.02 -28.42
N VAL A 79 18.21 5.26 -28.50
CA VAL A 79 19.08 5.89 -27.51
C VAL A 79 18.30 6.93 -26.72
N LEU A 80 18.38 6.87 -25.40
CA LEU A 80 17.83 7.86 -24.47
C LEU A 80 18.98 8.64 -23.83
N PHE A 81 18.79 9.93 -23.59
CA PHE A 81 19.84 10.80 -23.06
C PHE A 81 19.42 11.48 -21.75
N GLY A 82 20.38 11.66 -20.83
CA GLY A 82 20.17 12.49 -19.65
C GLY A 82 18.97 12.07 -18.80
N ASP A 83 18.11 13.03 -18.45
CA ASP A 83 16.96 12.82 -17.56
C ASP A 83 15.82 12.00 -18.20
N GLU A 84 15.83 11.79 -19.52
CA GLU A 84 14.91 10.88 -20.19
C GLU A 84 15.10 9.45 -19.70
N ILE A 85 16.33 9.10 -19.30
CA ILE A 85 16.67 7.79 -18.75
C ILE A 85 15.95 7.56 -17.43
N ILE A 86 15.93 8.56 -16.55
CA ILE A 86 15.21 8.48 -15.27
C ILE A 86 13.71 8.38 -15.54
N THR A 87 13.20 9.17 -16.49
CA THR A 87 11.78 9.17 -16.86
C THR A 87 11.33 7.81 -17.38
N PHE A 88 12.17 7.15 -18.18
CA PHE A 88 11.92 5.80 -18.67
C PHE A 88 11.80 4.76 -17.55
N PHE A 89 12.62 4.86 -16.50
CA PHE A 89 12.59 3.92 -15.37
C PHE A 89 11.59 4.29 -14.26
N ARG A 90 10.81 5.36 -14.39
CA ARG A 90 9.84 5.78 -13.36
C ARG A 90 8.87 4.68 -12.98
N GLU A 91 8.32 3.99 -13.97
CA GLU A 91 7.36 2.91 -13.71
C GLU A 91 7.97 1.75 -12.93
N ASP A 92 9.23 1.42 -13.21
CA ASP A 92 9.94 0.35 -12.50
C ASP A 92 10.25 0.76 -11.05
N PHE A 93 10.65 2.02 -10.84
CA PHE A 93 10.85 2.56 -9.49
C PHE A 93 9.55 2.61 -8.68
N ASP A 94 8.43 2.97 -9.31
CA ASP A 94 7.13 3.05 -8.62
C ASP A 94 6.61 1.66 -8.25
N LYS A 95 6.85 0.64 -9.10
CA LYS A 95 6.54 -0.76 -8.77
C LYS A 95 7.36 -1.24 -7.58
N GLU A 96 8.66 -0.93 -7.55
CA GLU A 96 9.55 -1.28 -6.43
C GLU A 96 9.12 -0.58 -5.12
N ARG A 97 8.74 0.69 -5.18
CA ARG A 97 8.22 1.41 -4.00
C ARG A 97 6.91 0.83 -3.50
N LYS A 98 5.99 0.50 -4.41
CA LYS A 98 4.70 -0.10 -4.07
C LYS A 98 4.86 -1.49 -3.46
N SER A 99 5.77 -2.33 -3.97
CA SER A 99 6.01 -3.65 -3.38
C SER A 99 6.68 -3.56 -2.00
N ALA A 100 7.56 -2.57 -1.80
CA ALA A 100 8.15 -2.28 -0.50
C ALA A 100 7.11 -1.77 0.53
N SER A 101 6.14 -0.93 0.10
CA SER A 101 5.10 -0.41 0.98
C SER A 101 3.99 -1.43 1.29
N ILE A 102 3.71 -2.38 0.40
CA ILE A 102 2.71 -3.44 0.65
C ILE A 102 3.20 -4.48 1.68
N THR A 103 4.52 -4.61 1.88
CA THR A 103 5.08 -5.62 2.79
C THR A 103 5.23 -5.13 4.24
N LYS A 104 4.91 -3.87 4.52
CA LYS A 104 4.95 -3.32 5.88
C LYS A 104 3.67 -2.53 6.15
N ASN A 105 2.85 -3.06 7.04
CA ASN A 105 1.62 -2.46 7.57
C ASN A 105 1.89 -1.18 8.40
N ASP A 106 2.76 -0.28 7.95
CA ASP A 106 3.40 0.74 8.81
C ASP A 106 3.16 2.19 8.37
N ASP A 107 2.21 2.47 7.48
CA ASP A 107 1.93 3.87 7.05
C ASP A 107 0.72 4.52 7.76
N GLU A 108 0.00 3.80 8.63
CA GLU A 108 -0.99 4.40 9.54
C GLU A 108 -0.89 3.78 10.95
N PRO A 109 -0.82 4.59 12.02
CA PRO A 109 -0.85 4.07 13.38
C PRO A 109 -2.21 3.40 13.66
N LEU A 110 -2.18 2.12 13.99
CA LEU A 110 -3.38 1.40 14.44
C LEU A 110 -3.85 1.98 15.77
N ALA A 111 -5.14 2.33 15.86
CA ALA A 111 -5.74 2.88 17.08
C ALA A 111 -5.79 1.89 18.26
N TYR A 112 -5.60 0.59 18.00
CA TYR A 112 -5.65 -0.47 19.01
C TYR A 112 -4.56 -1.51 18.74
N SER A 113 -3.81 -1.88 19.79
CA SER A 113 -2.84 -2.99 19.75
C SER A 113 -3.28 -4.08 20.72
N PHE A 114 -3.61 -5.25 20.19
CA PHE A 114 -3.90 -6.46 20.98
C PHE A 114 -2.63 -7.25 21.33
N HIS A 115 -1.47 -6.86 20.79
CA HIS A 115 -0.20 -7.60 20.92
C HIS A 115 0.93 -6.75 21.53
N GLY A 116 0.58 -5.62 22.14
CA GLY A 116 1.50 -4.73 22.85
C GLY A 116 0.91 -4.27 24.17
N GLU A 117 1.74 -3.55 24.92
CA GLU A 117 1.59 -3.00 26.28
C GLU A 117 0.19 -2.52 26.71
N MET A 118 -0.66 -2.14 25.77
CA MET A 118 -2.03 -1.64 26.00
C MET A 118 -3.14 -2.70 25.89
N GLY A 119 -2.80 -3.98 25.66
CA GLY A 119 -3.78 -5.01 25.29
C GLY A 119 -4.11 -6.00 26.39
N THR A 120 -3.13 -6.78 26.83
CA THR A 120 -3.39 -7.95 27.68
C THR A 120 -2.09 -8.46 28.29
N ALA A 121 -1.99 -8.37 29.62
CA ALA A 121 -0.94 -8.94 30.47
C ALA A 121 0.48 -8.39 30.23
N MET A 122 0.85 -7.38 31.02
CA MET A 122 2.26 -7.20 31.37
C MET A 122 2.64 -8.29 32.38
N SER A 123 3.78 -8.93 32.15
CA SER A 123 4.35 -9.92 33.07
C SER A 123 4.91 -9.19 34.30
N ASP A 124 4.77 -9.77 35.49
CA ASP A 124 5.39 -9.30 36.75
C ASP A 124 6.92 -9.16 36.65
N ASN A 125 7.53 -9.66 35.56
CA ASN A 125 8.96 -9.64 35.31
C ASN A 125 9.47 -8.34 34.64
N TYR A 126 8.59 -7.40 34.30
CA TYR A 126 8.96 -6.11 33.71
C TYR A 126 8.27 -4.94 34.43
N SER A 127 9.03 -3.88 34.67
CA SER A 127 8.61 -2.67 35.39
C SER A 127 8.83 -1.44 34.51
N TYR A 128 8.03 -0.40 34.73
CA TYR A 128 8.23 0.88 34.06
C TYR A 128 9.49 1.57 34.58
N LEU A 129 10.16 2.33 33.70
CA LEU A 129 11.38 3.07 34.06
C LEU A 129 11.15 4.10 35.18
N ASP A 130 9.92 4.59 35.32
CA ASP A 130 9.52 5.59 36.31
C ASP A 130 8.98 4.98 37.62
N GLN A 131 8.96 3.65 37.77
CA GLN A 131 8.51 3.00 39.01
C GLN A 131 9.57 3.05 40.11
N SER A 132 9.15 3.48 41.31
CA SER A 132 10.02 3.50 42.50
C SER A 132 10.10 2.10 43.14
N SER A 133 11.15 1.85 43.93
CA SER A 133 11.32 0.57 44.64
C SER A 133 10.19 0.26 45.62
N ASP A 134 9.60 1.29 46.22
CA ASP A 134 8.51 1.13 47.18
C ASP A 134 7.22 0.68 46.48
N ASP A 135 7.00 1.15 45.25
CA ASP A 135 5.86 0.75 44.41
C ASP A 135 5.97 -0.68 43.88
N MET A 136 7.18 -1.22 43.77
CA MET A 136 7.44 -2.62 43.39
C MET A 136 7.28 -3.61 44.57
N GLY A 137 7.11 -3.11 45.79
CA GLY A 137 6.92 -3.95 46.98
C GLY A 137 5.54 -4.62 47.02
N VAL A 138 5.39 -5.63 47.89
CA VAL A 138 4.12 -6.37 48.11
C VAL A 138 2.94 -5.46 48.53
N LYS A 139 3.24 -4.31 49.12
CA LYS A 139 2.26 -3.29 49.54
C LYS A 139 2.16 -2.10 48.57
N GLY A 140 3.00 -2.06 47.55
CA GLY A 140 3.06 -1.00 46.56
C GLY A 140 1.93 -1.12 45.53
N GLU A 141 1.57 -0.02 44.89
CA GLU A 141 0.54 0.01 43.84
C GLU A 141 1.12 -0.08 42.42
N GLY A 142 2.40 -0.46 42.26
CA GLY A 142 3.10 -0.45 40.97
C GLY A 142 2.42 -1.28 39.88
N GLY A 143 1.92 -2.48 40.22
CA GLY A 143 1.19 -3.34 39.27
C GLY A 143 -0.18 -2.79 38.83
N LEU A 144 -0.79 -1.91 39.63
CA LEU A 144 -2.08 -1.31 39.31
C LEU A 144 -1.98 -0.29 38.18
N ARG A 145 -0.79 0.28 37.93
CA ARG A 145 -0.52 1.17 36.79
C ARG A 145 -0.65 0.46 35.44
N GLN A 146 -0.46 -0.86 35.43
CA GLN A 146 -0.58 -1.71 34.23
C GLN A 146 -2.05 -2.07 33.90
N MET A 147 -3.01 -1.74 34.77
CA MET A 147 -4.42 -2.03 34.57
C MET A 147 -5.12 -0.96 33.73
N HIS A 148 -4.86 -0.94 32.42
CA HIS A 148 -5.59 -0.06 31.50
C HIS A 148 -7.02 -0.56 31.19
N SER A 149 -7.20 -1.89 31.18
CA SER A 149 -8.47 -2.55 30.83
C SER A 149 -9.22 -3.14 32.03
N PHE A 150 -8.62 -3.11 33.22
CA PHE A 150 -9.16 -3.74 34.44
C PHE A 150 -9.36 -2.71 35.55
N VAL A 151 -10.17 -3.09 36.53
CA VAL A 151 -10.61 -2.19 37.60
C VAL A 151 -10.51 -2.91 38.95
N LYS A 152 -10.14 -2.18 40.01
CA LYS A 152 -10.10 -2.71 41.39
C LYS A 152 -11.49 -3.16 41.85
N LEU A 153 -11.56 -4.21 42.67
CA LEU A 153 -12.81 -4.80 43.19
C LEU A 153 -13.78 -3.77 43.82
N ASN A 154 -13.24 -2.73 44.47
CA ASN A 154 -14.03 -1.71 45.16
C ASN A 154 -14.30 -0.45 44.33
N ASN A 155 -13.99 -0.43 43.04
CA ASN A 155 -14.22 0.76 42.23
C ASN A 155 -15.70 0.90 41.86
N LYS A 156 -16.26 2.10 42.04
CA LYS A 156 -17.62 2.44 41.61
C LYS A 156 -17.54 3.47 40.49
N ILE A 157 -17.53 2.99 39.25
CA ILE A 157 -17.56 3.85 38.07
C ILE A 157 -19.03 4.15 37.76
N LYS A 158 -19.41 5.43 37.78
CA LYS A 158 -20.68 5.90 37.21
C LYS A 158 -20.41 6.36 35.79
N ILE A 159 -21.12 5.78 34.83
CA ILE A 159 -21.06 6.21 33.43
C ILE A 159 -22.13 7.28 33.26
N ASP A 160 -21.74 8.46 32.81
CA ASP A 160 -22.69 9.51 32.43
C ASP A 160 -23.33 9.10 31.11
N THR A 161 -24.47 8.41 31.21
CA THR A 161 -25.35 8.22 30.06
C THR A 161 -26.07 9.54 29.79
N PRO A 162 -26.23 9.94 28.52
CA PRO A 162 -27.08 11.07 28.18
C PRO A 162 -28.49 10.87 28.76
N PRO A 163 -29.23 11.95 29.07
CA PRO A 163 -30.60 11.83 29.54
C PRO A 163 -31.43 11.06 28.50
N GLU A 164 -32.10 10.02 28.97
CA GLU A 164 -33.01 9.19 28.16
C GLU A 164 -34.29 10.01 27.85
N ASP A 165 -34.20 10.94 26.88
CA ASP A 165 -35.35 11.67 26.34
C ASP A 165 -36.15 10.83 25.32
N TYR A 166 -36.03 9.49 25.39
CA TYR A 166 -36.72 8.58 24.51
C TYR A 166 -38.23 8.58 24.79
N VAL A 167 -38.95 9.42 24.06
CA VAL A 167 -40.40 9.34 23.97
C VAL A 167 -40.72 8.22 22.98
N LYS A 168 -41.23 7.10 23.50
CA LYS A 168 -41.77 6.02 22.67
C LYS A 168 -42.93 6.59 21.85
N GLU A 169 -42.68 6.95 20.60
CA GLU A 169 -43.75 7.33 19.66
C GLU A 169 -44.66 6.11 19.49
N LYS A 170 -45.73 6.04 20.29
CA LYS A 170 -46.83 5.14 20.01
C LYS A 170 -47.44 5.63 18.71
N MET A 171 -47.37 4.82 17.66
CA MET A 171 -48.05 5.14 16.40
C MET A 171 -49.50 5.49 16.70
N ASP A 172 -49.96 6.61 16.17
CA ASP A 172 -51.34 7.07 16.35
C ASP A 172 -52.30 5.98 15.85
N GLU A 173 -53.39 5.71 16.58
CA GLU A 173 -54.33 4.63 16.26
C GLU A 173 -54.94 4.79 14.85
N ASN A 174 -54.95 6.03 14.35
CA ASN A 174 -55.38 6.37 13.01
C ASN A 174 -54.45 5.84 11.91
N ALA A 175 -53.14 5.74 12.17
CA ALA A 175 -52.17 5.21 11.21
C ALA A 175 -52.42 3.71 10.94
N ILE A 176 -52.81 2.95 11.97
CA ILE A 176 -53.15 1.53 11.84
C ILE A 176 -54.36 1.33 10.92
N LYS A 177 -55.39 2.19 11.06
CA LYS A 177 -56.58 2.15 10.19
C LYS A 177 -56.23 2.46 8.74
N GLN A 178 -55.33 3.42 8.50
CA GLN A 178 -54.84 3.74 7.14
C GLN A 178 -54.11 2.56 6.50
N TYR A 179 -53.24 1.86 7.24
CA TYR A 179 -52.55 0.67 6.74
C TYR A 179 -53.49 -0.52 6.47
N GLN A 180 -54.57 -0.67 7.25
CA GLN A 180 -55.59 -1.69 7.00
C GLN A 180 -56.39 -1.37 5.72
N ALA A 181 -56.74 -0.10 5.53
CA ALA A 181 -57.47 0.34 4.33
C ALA A 181 -56.66 0.15 3.05
N SER A 182 -55.37 0.50 3.06
CA SER A 182 -54.49 0.31 1.89
C SER A 182 -54.28 -1.17 1.56
N ARG A 183 -54.17 -2.03 2.59
CA ARG A 183 -54.08 -3.49 2.40
C ARG A 183 -55.34 -4.07 1.74
N ASN A 184 -56.52 -3.65 2.20
CA ASN A 184 -57.79 -4.15 1.67
C ASN A 184 -58.05 -3.67 0.23
N ALA A 185 -57.62 -2.44 -0.11
CA ALA A 185 -57.75 -1.90 -1.47
C ALA A 185 -56.86 -2.64 -2.50
N ALA A 186 -55.74 -3.22 -2.06
CA ALA A 186 -54.81 -3.94 -2.92
C ALA A 186 -55.22 -5.41 -3.19
N ALA A 187 -56.21 -5.94 -2.49
CA ALA A 187 -56.68 -7.32 -2.69
C ALA A 187 -57.73 -7.38 -3.81
N PRO A 188 -57.58 -8.23 -4.85
CA PRO A 188 -58.62 -8.42 -5.86
C PRO A 188 -59.87 -9.05 -5.22
N PRO A 189 -61.09 -8.65 -5.64
CA PRO A 189 -62.31 -9.22 -5.08
C PRO A 189 -62.40 -10.74 -5.34
N PRO A 190 -62.95 -11.52 -4.41
CA PRO A 190 -63.11 -12.96 -4.61
C PRO A 190 -64.03 -13.22 -5.80
N LYS A 191 -63.58 -14.05 -6.75
CA LYS A 191 -64.40 -14.51 -7.88
C LYS A 191 -65.42 -15.53 -7.37
N ILE A 192 -66.70 -15.18 -7.39
CA ILE A 192 -67.79 -16.12 -7.13
C ILE A 192 -67.93 -17.01 -8.39
N PRO A 193 -67.87 -18.35 -8.30
CA PRO A 193 -68.10 -19.21 -9.46
C PRO A 193 -69.57 -19.13 -9.90
N GLU A 194 -69.81 -18.83 -11.18
CA GLU A 194 -71.16 -18.87 -11.77
C GLU A 194 -71.65 -20.33 -11.89
N GLU A 195 -72.81 -20.62 -11.30
CA GLU A 195 -73.45 -21.94 -11.39
C GLU A 195 -73.89 -22.24 -12.84
N LYS A 196 -73.24 -23.22 -13.47
CA LYS A 196 -73.68 -23.72 -14.79
C LYS A 196 -74.85 -24.68 -14.60
N ASN A 197 -76.05 -24.20 -14.91
CA ASN A 197 -77.25 -25.04 -15.02
C ASN A 197 -77.09 -26.04 -16.16
N PHE A 198 -76.90 -27.33 -15.84
CA PHE A 198 -76.94 -28.43 -16.82
C PHE A 198 -78.40 -28.83 -17.10
N SER A 199 -78.89 -28.55 -18.30
CA SER A 199 -80.17 -29.09 -18.78
C SER A 199 -79.99 -30.49 -19.36
N PHE A 200 -80.73 -31.46 -18.81
CA PHE A 200 -80.79 -32.84 -19.29
C PHE A 200 -81.82 -32.93 -20.42
N ASN A 201 -81.42 -33.32 -21.63
CA ASN A 201 -82.34 -33.68 -22.70
C ASN A 201 -82.59 -35.20 -22.66
N GLN A 202 -83.87 -35.58 -22.74
CA GLN A 202 -84.37 -36.96 -22.80
C GLN A 202 -83.90 -37.70 -24.06
#